data_AF-A0A520CNI2-F1
#
_entry.id   AF-A0A520CNI2-F1
#
_cell.length_a   1.000
_cell.length_b   1.000
_cell.length_c   1.000
_cell.angle_alpha   90.00
_cell.angle_beta   90.00
_cell.angle_gamma   90.00
#
_symmetry.space_group_name_H-M   'P 1'
#
loop_
_entity.id
_entity.type
_entity.pdbx_description
1 polymer ?
#
loop_
_entity_poly.entity_id
_entity_poly.type
_entity_poly.pdbx_seq_one_letter_code
_entity_poly.pdbx_strand_id
1 'polypeptide(L)'
;MKKLLFLLLLVTTGAYAQDVVVTEQNGIEISYKLTKLSENEKKDSYLIVVKATNKNAYDAFYQGPKNGVNPFCATVTIRNNNTEVHLIGNESRLLTADGKLYYIKTSGSITAEKEFKIDKGVKTVVTAKFWDEVKPITDFR
;
A
#
# COMPACT_ATOMS: atom_id res chain seq x y z
N MET A 1 -26.66 34.64 -41.15
CA MET A 1 -26.09 34.67 -39.78
C MET A 1 -26.02 33.25 -39.24
N LYS A 2 -24.88 32.57 -39.40
CA LYS A 2 -24.68 31.18 -38.95
C LYS A 2 -24.32 31.21 -37.46
N LYS A 3 -25.18 30.65 -36.61
CA LYS A 3 -24.93 30.49 -35.17
C LYS A 3 -23.84 29.43 -34.99
N LEU A 4 -22.65 29.84 -34.58
CA LEU A 4 -21.58 28.94 -34.19
C LEU A 4 -21.84 28.54 -32.72
N LEU A 5 -22.38 27.33 -32.54
CA LEU A 5 -22.58 26.73 -31.23
C LEU A 5 -21.21 26.27 -30.71
N PHE A 6 -20.56 27.08 -29.87
CA PHE A 6 -19.35 26.66 -29.17
C PHE A 6 -19.76 25.74 -28.01
N LEU A 7 -19.81 24.44 -28.29
CA LEU A 7 -19.91 23.41 -27.27
C LEU A 7 -18.52 23.32 -26.61
N LEU A 8 -18.34 24.05 -25.51
CA LEU A 8 -17.13 23.93 -24.69
C LEU A 8 -17.17 22.56 -24.01
N LEU A 9 -16.51 21.57 -24.61
CA LEU A 9 -16.21 20.30 -23.95
C LEU A 9 -15.43 20.61 -22.67
N LEU A 10 -16.04 20.35 -21.51
CA LEU A 10 -15.32 20.12 -20.28
C LEU A 10 -14.38 18.94 -20.52
N VAL A 11 -13.10 19.24 -20.80
CA VAL A 11 -12.04 18.25 -20.65
C VAL A 11 -11.78 18.15 -19.15
N THR A 12 -12.54 17.32 -18.45
CA THR A 12 -12.14 16.86 -17.13
C THR A 12 -10.95 15.93 -17.32
N THR A 13 -9.74 16.48 -17.39
CA THR A 13 -8.51 15.72 -17.10
C THR A 13 -8.40 15.48 -15.59
N GLY A 14 -9.45 14.93 -15.01
CA GLY A 14 -9.33 14.18 -13.78
C GLY A 14 -8.72 12.84 -14.16
N ALA A 15 -7.41 12.79 -14.34
CA ALA A 15 -6.70 11.53 -14.19
C ALA A 15 -6.87 11.16 -12.72
N TYR A 16 -7.99 10.52 -12.38
CA TYR A 16 -8.16 9.88 -11.09
C TYR A 16 -7.01 8.89 -11.01
N ALA A 17 -5.98 9.22 -10.23
CA ALA A 17 -4.99 8.25 -9.83
C ALA A 17 -5.78 7.17 -9.07
N GLN A 18 -6.14 6.10 -9.78
CA GLN A 18 -6.73 4.91 -9.20
C GLN A 18 -5.62 4.15 -8.50
N ASP A 19 -5.93 3.55 -7.36
CA ASP A 19 -4.97 2.72 -6.65
C ASP A 19 -4.54 1.58 -7.58
N VAL A 20 -3.23 1.40 -7.74
CA VAL A 20 -2.65 0.32 -8.53
C VAL A 20 -2.44 -0.87 -7.61
N VAL A 21 -3.11 -1.98 -7.91
CA VAL A 21 -2.93 -3.23 -7.17
C VAL A 21 -1.56 -3.82 -7.49
N VAL A 22 -0.77 -4.10 -6.45
CA VAL A 22 0.55 -4.74 -6.56
C VAL A 22 0.42 -6.26 -6.49
N THR A 23 -0.36 -6.74 -5.52
CA THR A 23 -0.53 -8.17 -5.24
C THR A 23 -1.74 -8.37 -4.31
N GLU A 24 -2.25 -9.59 -4.26
CA GLU A 24 -3.23 -10.03 -3.28
C GLU A 24 -2.82 -11.40 -2.74
N GLN A 25 -2.91 -11.61 -1.42
CA GLN A 25 -2.68 -12.90 -0.78
C GLN A 25 -3.69 -13.10 0.35
N ASN A 26 -4.40 -14.23 0.36
CA ASN A 26 -5.39 -14.60 1.37
C ASN A 26 -6.40 -13.48 1.69
N GLY A 27 -6.93 -12.85 0.64
CA GLY A 27 -7.89 -11.76 0.75
C GLY A 27 -7.32 -10.44 1.31
N ILE A 28 -5.99 -10.33 1.47
CA ILE A 28 -5.32 -9.05 1.72
C ILE A 28 -4.76 -8.52 0.40
N GLU A 29 -5.32 -7.42 -0.09
CA GLU A 29 -4.85 -6.72 -1.28
C GLU A 29 -3.87 -5.62 -0.89
N ILE A 30 -2.68 -5.62 -1.49
CA ILE A 30 -1.73 -4.50 -1.41
C ILE A 30 -1.87 -3.66 -2.67
N SER A 31 -2.18 -2.39 -2.49
CA SER A 31 -2.25 -1.39 -3.55
C SER A 31 -1.41 -0.16 -3.22
N TYR A 32 -1.14 0.66 -4.22
CA TYR A 32 -0.44 1.93 -4.01
C TYR A 32 -0.97 3.05 -4.91
N LYS A 33 -0.71 4.27 -4.48
CA LYS A 33 -0.83 5.49 -5.26
C LYS A 33 0.51 6.20 -5.29
N LEU A 34 0.87 6.73 -6.46
CA LEU A 34 2.04 7.60 -6.63
C LEU A 34 1.56 9.02 -6.95
N THR A 35 2.06 9.98 -6.18
CA THR A 35 1.86 11.41 -6.42
C THR A 35 3.21 12.05 -6.70
N LYS A 36 3.38 12.69 -7.86
CA LYS A 36 4.57 13.50 -8.14
C LYS A 36 4.50 14.77 -7.28
N LEU A 37 5.49 14.98 -6.43
CA LEU A 37 5.59 16.15 -5.55
C LEU A 37 6.33 17.31 -6.22
N SER A 38 7.42 17.00 -6.93
CA SER A 38 8.19 18.00 -7.67
C SER A 38 8.93 17.40 -8.86
N GLU A 39 9.15 18.23 -9.87
CA GLU A 39 10.00 17.94 -11.01
C GLU A 39 11.27 18.78 -10.92
N ASN A 40 12.43 18.14 -11.01
CA ASN A 40 13.72 18.84 -11.05
C ASN A 40 14.54 18.41 -12.28
N GLU A 41 15.70 19.03 -12.48
CA GLU A 41 16.59 18.70 -13.59
C GLU A 41 17.17 17.29 -13.51
N LYS A 42 17.54 16.85 -12.31
CA LYS A 42 18.21 15.54 -12.09
C LYS A 42 17.28 14.46 -11.59
N LYS A 43 16.44 14.78 -10.60
CA LYS A 43 15.57 13.82 -9.91
C LYS A 43 14.19 14.38 -9.66
N ASP A 44 13.18 13.56 -9.92
CA ASP A 44 11.80 13.84 -9.58
C ASP A 44 11.51 13.32 -8.17
N SER A 45 10.68 14.05 -7.41
CA SER A 45 10.26 13.66 -6.07
C SER A 45 8.83 13.14 -6.09
N TYR A 46 8.58 12.05 -5.38
CA TYR A 46 7.29 11.38 -5.32
C TYR A 46 6.91 11.04 -3.88
N LEU A 47 5.61 11.05 -3.61
CA LEU A 47 5.00 10.40 -2.46
C LEU A 47 4.38 9.08 -2.93
N ILE A 48 4.79 7.97 -2.33
CA ILE A 48 4.05 6.71 -2.42
C ILE A 48 3.15 6.58 -1.21
N VAL A 49 1.88 6.27 -1.44
CA VAL A 49 0.93 5.85 -0.42
C VAL A 49 0.59 4.40 -0.70
N VAL A 50 0.92 3.52 0.22
CA VAL A 50 0.70 2.08 0.14
C VAL A 50 -0.44 1.71 1.08
N LYS A 51 -1.34 0.85 0.62
CA LYS A 51 -2.50 0.38 1.37
C LYS A 51 -2.54 -1.14 1.36
N ALA A 52 -2.76 -1.77 2.51
CA ALA A 52 -3.21 -3.16 2.59
C ALA A 52 -4.67 -3.19 3.00
N THR A 53 -5.54 -3.77 2.18
CA THR A 53 -6.99 -3.83 2.40
C THR A 53 -7.41 -5.26 2.68
N ASN A 54 -8.14 -5.47 3.77
CA ASN A 54 -8.72 -6.77 4.08
C ASN A 54 -10.07 -6.93 3.39
N LYS A 55 -10.12 -7.79 2.37
CA LYS A 55 -11.32 -8.16 1.62
C LYS A 55 -12.05 -9.38 2.19
N ASN A 56 -11.50 -10.01 3.24
CA ASN A 56 -12.16 -11.14 3.88
C ASN A 56 -13.40 -10.69 4.67
N ALA A 57 -14.27 -11.65 4.98
CA ALA A 57 -15.41 -11.47 5.87
C ALA A 57 -15.05 -11.60 7.37
N TYR A 58 -13.75 -11.62 7.70
CA TYR A 58 -13.22 -11.78 9.05
C TYR A 58 -11.98 -10.89 9.27
N ASP A 59 -11.67 -10.63 10.54
CA ASP A 59 -10.43 -9.96 10.93
C ASP A 59 -9.25 -10.88 10.62
N ALA A 60 -8.30 -10.39 9.82
CA ALA A 60 -7.14 -11.16 9.40
C ALA A 60 -5.97 -10.89 10.34
N PHE A 61 -5.43 -11.93 10.96
CA PHE A 61 -4.35 -11.89 11.94
C PHE A 61 -3.06 -12.45 11.35
N TYR A 62 -1.93 -11.92 11.81
CA TYR A 62 -0.59 -12.47 11.56
C TYR A 62 0.27 -12.39 12.82
N GLN A 63 1.30 -13.23 12.90
CA GLN A 63 2.17 -13.32 14.05
C GLN A 63 3.35 -12.35 13.89
N GLY A 64 3.48 -11.39 14.81
CA GLY A 64 4.72 -10.64 14.92
C GLY A 64 5.83 -11.51 15.52
N PRO A 65 7.11 -11.26 15.19
CA PRO A 65 8.22 -12.07 15.68
C PRO A 65 8.35 -12.02 17.20
N LYS A 66 8.80 -13.12 17.79
CA LYS A 66 9.14 -13.22 19.20
C LYS A 66 10.19 -12.16 19.53
N ASN A 67 9.87 -11.25 20.47
CA ASN A 67 10.66 -10.07 20.86
C ASN A 67 10.50 -8.80 20.00
N GLY A 68 9.50 -8.72 19.12
CA GLY A 68 8.91 -7.45 18.66
C GLY A 68 9.72 -6.62 17.66
N VAL A 69 10.82 -7.15 17.10
CA VAL A 69 11.58 -6.44 16.06
C VAL A 69 10.88 -6.63 14.72
N ASN A 70 10.30 -5.55 14.16
CA ASN A 70 9.68 -5.50 12.82
C ASN A 70 8.42 -6.38 12.63
N PRO A 71 7.28 -6.04 13.24
CA PRO A 71 6.00 -6.77 13.08
C PRO A 71 5.31 -6.43 11.75
N PHE A 72 6.04 -6.44 10.63
CA PHE A 72 5.49 -6.06 9.33
C PHE A 72 4.62 -7.19 8.78
N CYS A 73 3.41 -6.89 8.30
CA CYS A 73 2.64 -7.87 7.53
C CYS A 73 3.21 -7.98 6.10
N ALA A 74 3.64 -6.84 5.56
CA ALA A 74 4.16 -6.73 4.21
C ALA A 74 5.15 -5.58 4.08
N THR A 75 5.97 -5.65 3.03
CA THR A 75 6.86 -4.56 2.62
C THR A 75 6.68 -4.31 1.13
N VAL A 76 6.56 -3.03 0.79
CA VAL A 76 6.51 -2.56 -0.59
C VAL A 76 7.81 -1.86 -0.90
N THR A 77 8.47 -2.31 -1.98
CA THR A 77 9.77 -1.85 -2.41
C THR A 77 9.65 -1.13 -3.76
N ILE A 78 10.21 0.07 -3.81
CA ILE A 78 10.49 0.78 -5.06
C ILE A 78 11.85 0.30 -5.55
N ARG A 79 11.87 -0.61 -6.52
CA ARG A 79 13.08 -1.35 -6.93
C ARG A 79 14.20 -0.45 -7.44
N ASN A 80 13.86 0.64 -8.13
CA ASN A 80 14.84 1.50 -8.78
C ASN A 80 15.72 2.29 -7.78
N ASN A 81 15.31 2.45 -6.53
CA ASN A 81 16.15 3.13 -5.52
C ASN A 81 16.22 2.41 -4.16
N ASN A 82 15.70 1.19 -4.06
CA ASN A 82 15.61 0.38 -2.83
C ASN A 82 14.86 1.05 -1.66
N THR A 83 13.92 1.96 -1.95
CA THR A 83 13.04 2.52 -0.91
C THR A 83 12.02 1.47 -0.50
N GLU A 84 11.97 1.17 0.79
CA GLU A 84 11.00 0.28 1.39
C GLU A 84 9.95 1.05 2.19
N VAL A 85 8.70 0.60 2.07
CA VAL A 85 7.53 1.03 2.84
C VAL A 85 7.00 -0.19 3.57
N HIS A 86 6.98 -0.14 4.90
CA HIS A 86 6.54 -1.26 5.73
C HIS A 86 5.09 -1.05 6.19
N LEU A 87 4.29 -2.10 6.09
CA LEU A 87 2.90 -2.13 6.51
C LEU A 87 2.79 -2.92 7.81
N ILE A 88 2.18 -2.31 8.83
CA ILE A 88 1.95 -2.91 10.15
C ILE A 88 0.45 -2.88 10.45
N GLY A 89 -0.09 -4.01 10.85
CA GLY A 89 -1.45 -4.17 11.35
C GLY A 89 -1.65 -3.48 12.70
N ASN A 90 -2.91 -3.46 13.16
CA ASN A 90 -3.19 -3.05 14.53
C ASN A 90 -2.65 -4.11 15.50
N GLU A 91 -2.00 -3.69 16.59
CA GLU A 91 -1.59 -4.63 17.62
C GLU A 91 -2.81 -5.20 18.35
N SER A 92 -2.90 -6.52 18.42
CA SER A 92 -3.91 -7.23 19.19
C SER A 92 -3.54 -7.27 20.67
N ARG A 93 -4.54 -7.38 21.54
CA ARG A 93 -4.33 -7.69 22.96
C ARG A 93 -4.00 -9.18 23.19
N LEU A 94 -4.15 -10.01 22.15
CA LEU A 94 -3.90 -11.44 22.21
C LEU A 94 -2.40 -11.73 22.07
N LEU A 95 -1.92 -12.63 22.92
CA LEU A 95 -0.56 -13.14 22.91
C LEU A 95 -0.59 -14.63 22.59
N THR A 96 0.32 -15.08 21.75
CA THR A 96 0.62 -16.51 21.53
C THR A 96 1.96 -16.85 22.18
N ALA A 97 2.31 -18.14 22.21
CA ALA A 97 3.63 -18.59 22.66
C ALA A 97 4.79 -18.02 21.79
N ASP A 98 4.48 -17.61 20.56
CA ASP A 98 5.42 -17.20 19.54
C ASP A 98 5.49 -15.68 19.36
N GLY A 99 4.58 -14.91 19.97
CA GLY A 99 4.67 -13.46 20.05
C GLY A 99 3.32 -12.75 20.13
N LYS A 100 3.32 -11.46 19.78
CA LYS A 100 2.10 -10.65 19.68
C LYS A 100 1.41 -10.85 18.34
N LEU A 101 0.08 -10.95 18.38
CA LEU A 101 -0.72 -10.92 17.16
C LEU A 101 -0.96 -9.49 16.70
N TYR A 102 -0.97 -9.32 15.39
CA TYR A 102 -1.37 -8.09 14.72
C TYR A 102 -2.50 -8.40 13.77
N TYR A 103 -3.37 -7.42 13.49
CA TYR A 103 -4.55 -7.66 12.70
C TYR A 103 -4.96 -6.50 11.80
N ILE A 104 -5.61 -6.86 10.70
CA ILE A 104 -6.34 -5.95 9.82
C ILE A 104 -7.81 -6.29 9.96
N LYS A 105 -8.61 -5.33 10.45
CA LYS A 105 -10.06 -5.53 10.64
C LYS A 105 -10.73 -5.93 9.33
N THR A 106 -11.82 -6.68 9.44
CA THR A 106 -12.75 -6.98 8.35
C THR A 106 -13.13 -5.69 7.63
N SER A 107 -13.02 -5.67 6.30
CA SER A 107 -13.24 -4.48 5.46
C SER A 107 -12.38 -3.26 5.82
N GLY A 108 -11.38 -3.44 6.68
CA GLY A 108 -10.45 -2.41 7.12
C GLY A 108 -9.23 -2.33 6.22
N SER A 109 -8.43 -1.30 6.44
CA SER A 109 -7.16 -1.14 5.75
C SER A 109 -6.10 -0.53 6.64
N ILE A 110 -4.86 -0.86 6.34
CA ILE A 110 -3.67 -0.18 6.86
C ILE A 110 -3.00 0.61 5.75
N THR A 111 -2.48 1.78 6.09
CA THR A 111 -1.84 2.68 5.13
C THR A 111 -0.48 3.09 5.67
N ALA A 112 0.51 3.13 4.79
CA ALA A 112 1.82 3.69 5.08
C ALA A 112 2.27 4.53 3.88
N GLU A 113 3.00 5.60 4.13
CA GLU A 113 3.45 6.51 3.09
C GLU A 113 4.94 6.79 3.20
N LYS A 114 5.56 7.15 2.07
CA LYS A 114 6.97 7.51 2.03
C LYS A 114 7.27 8.43 0.85
N GLU A 115 8.06 9.45 1.12
CA GLU A 115 8.66 10.25 0.06
C GLU A 115 9.93 9.59 -0.46
N PHE A 116 10.15 9.69 -1.77
CA PHE A 116 11.37 9.22 -2.40
C PHE A 116 11.70 10.03 -3.66
N LYS A 117 12.97 9.95 -4.07
CA LYS A 117 13.47 10.58 -5.30
C LYS A 117 13.92 9.51 -6.28
N ILE A 118 13.62 9.74 -7.56
CA ILE A 118 14.03 8.87 -8.67
C ILE A 118 14.65 9.74 -9.77
N ASP A 119 15.62 9.20 -10.51
CA ASP A 119 16.27 9.94 -11.58
C ASP A 119 15.26 10.30 -12.67
N LYS A 120 15.44 11.48 -13.28
CA LYS A 120 14.50 12.02 -14.25
C LYS A 120 14.28 11.05 -15.41
N GLY A 121 13.02 10.83 -15.78
CA GLY A 121 12.63 9.94 -16.88
C GLY A 121 12.64 8.44 -16.53
N VAL A 122 13.06 8.06 -15.32
CA VAL A 122 13.01 6.66 -14.87
C VAL A 122 11.60 6.32 -14.39
N LYS A 123 11.02 5.25 -14.93
CA LYS A 123 9.73 4.72 -14.48
C LYS A 123 9.88 4.00 -13.14
N THR A 124 9.02 4.33 -12.19
CA THR A 124 8.95 3.66 -10.89
C THR A 124 8.47 2.21 -11.05
N VAL A 125 9.24 1.26 -10.52
CA VAL A 125 8.84 -0.16 -10.41
C VAL A 125 8.55 -0.48 -8.94
N VAL A 126 7.30 -0.81 -8.64
CA VAL A 126 6.82 -1.11 -7.29
C VAL A 126 6.55 -2.61 -7.18
N THR A 127 7.06 -3.25 -6.14
CA THR A 127 6.78 -4.66 -5.82
C THR A 127 6.48 -4.83 -4.34
N ALA A 128 5.71 -5.85 -3.99
CA ALA A 128 5.33 -6.14 -2.62
C ALA A 128 5.77 -7.55 -2.22
N LYS A 129 6.03 -7.74 -0.93
CA LYS A 129 6.30 -9.03 -0.29
C LYS A 129 5.52 -9.11 1.01
N PHE A 130 4.74 -10.18 1.21
CA PHE A 130 4.21 -10.54 2.51
C PHE A 130 5.29 -11.24 3.34
N TRP A 131 5.35 -10.91 4.63
CA TRP A 131 6.31 -11.51 5.56
C TRP A 131 5.78 -12.77 6.20
N ASP A 132 4.47 -12.80 6.45
CA ASP A 132 3.79 -13.93 7.05
C ASP A 132 2.39 -14.06 6.44
N GLU A 133 1.82 -15.24 6.59
CA GLU A 133 0.48 -15.53 6.17
C GLU A 133 -0.53 -14.88 7.12
N VAL A 134 -1.45 -14.12 6.54
CA VAL A 134 -2.62 -13.56 7.23
C VAL A 134 -3.75 -14.59 7.23
N LYS A 135 -4.36 -14.83 8.40
CA LYS A 135 -5.38 -15.87 8.60
C LYS A 135 -6.37 -15.52 9.72
N PRO A 136 -7.53 -16.20 9.83
CA PRO A 136 -8.48 -15.99 10.92
C PRO A 136 -7.87 -16.25 12.31
N ILE A 137 -8.47 -15.67 13.36
CA ILE A 137 -8.01 -15.90 14.74
C ILE A 137 -8.10 -17.36 15.17
N THR A 138 -9.05 -18.12 14.62
CA THR A 138 -9.25 -19.55 14.92
C THR A 138 -8.06 -20.43 14.57
N ASP A 139 -7.16 -19.92 13.73
CA ASP A 139 -6.00 -20.65 13.23
C ASP A 139 -4.74 -20.37 14.07
N PHE A 140 -4.86 -19.52 15.09
CA PHE A 140 -3.88 -19.31 16.13
C PHE A 140 -4.34 -20.07 17.38
N ARG A 141 -3.65 -21.17 17.69
CA ARG A 141 -3.91 -22.02 18.86
C ARG A 141 -3.11 -21.56 20.07
#